data_AF-A0A1Q7PCQ0-F1
#
_entry.id   AF-A0A1Q7PCQ0-F1
#
_cell.length_a   1.000
_cell.length_b   1.000
_cell.length_c   1.000
_cell.angle_alpha   90.00
_cell.angle_beta   90.00
_cell.angle_gamma   90.00
#
_symmetry.space_group_name_H-M   'P 1'
#
loop_
_entity.id
_entity.type
_entity.pdbx_description
1 polymer ?
#
loop_
_entity_poly.entity_id
_entity_poly.type
_entity_poly.pdbx_seq_one_letter_code
_entity_poly.pdbx_strand_id
1 'polypeptide(L)'
;MPYEVVIGLEVHAQLLTHSKMFCGCGTEFGLPANTQTCPVCLGMPGTLPVINQKAVEMAVRAGLALNCAVRTRNRFARKNYFYPDLPKGYQISQYEAPICEKGWVEVGVNGAAKRIHIRRAHLEEDAGKNLHDGGAGGSRVDLNRAGTPLLEIVTEPDMRSADEVVAYLKQLRDMLMYLEVCDGNMEQGSLRCEPNLSLRPVGQKALGTKVELKNINSFKFVKDALEYEIKRQTRVLNEGGKIHQETRLWNVEKGETATMRSKEEAHDYRYFPEPDLVPLSISGEWIEELRKTVPELPAARQKRFVSEYGLPQYDAGVLTTSKGLADYFESCMRLFNQPKTVS
;
A
#
# COMPACT_ATOMS: atom_id res chain seq x y z
N MET A 1 14.88 -27.26 14.34
CA MET A 1 13.59 -27.75 13.78
C MET A 1 13.31 -27.00 12.48
N PRO A 2 12.63 -27.58 11.47
CA PRO A 2 12.22 -26.80 10.31
C PRO A 2 11.11 -25.81 10.70
N TYR A 3 11.24 -24.55 10.28
CA TYR A 3 10.24 -23.50 10.46
C TYR A 3 9.62 -23.13 9.11
N GLU A 4 8.34 -22.81 9.12
CA GLU A 4 7.68 -22.14 8.01
C GLU A 4 7.57 -20.64 8.27
N VAL A 5 7.77 -19.87 7.21
CA VAL A 5 7.73 -18.41 7.19
C VAL A 5 6.28 -17.98 6.96
N VAL A 6 5.78 -17.01 7.72
CA VAL A 6 4.44 -16.44 7.53
C VAL A 6 4.54 -14.93 7.44
N ILE A 7 4.17 -14.38 6.29
CA ILE A 7 4.29 -12.94 5.99
C ILE A 7 2.93 -12.36 5.58
N GLY A 8 2.59 -11.21 6.16
CA GLY A 8 1.55 -10.30 5.70
C GLY A 8 2.15 -8.92 5.43
N LEU A 9 1.44 -8.08 4.67
CA LEU A 9 1.90 -6.74 4.29
C LEU A 9 0.83 -5.69 4.59
N GLU A 10 1.29 -4.52 5.01
CA GLU A 10 0.52 -3.28 5.01
C GLU A 10 1.13 -2.36 3.96
N VAL A 11 0.38 -2.02 2.92
CA VAL A 11 0.85 -1.17 1.81
C VAL A 11 0.05 0.12 1.81
N HIS A 12 0.72 1.26 1.85
CA HIS A 12 0.09 2.58 1.73
C HIS A 12 0.37 3.14 0.35
N ALA A 13 -0.68 3.32 -0.45
CA ALA A 13 -0.61 3.94 -1.76
C ALA A 13 -1.18 5.36 -1.70
N GLN A 14 -0.36 6.35 -2.05
CA GLN A 14 -0.78 7.73 -2.20
C GLN A 14 -1.62 7.87 -3.46
N LEU A 15 -2.83 8.41 -3.31
CA LEU A 15 -3.75 8.59 -4.43
C LEU A 15 -3.38 9.84 -5.25
N LEU A 16 -3.45 9.72 -6.58
CA LEU A 16 -3.12 10.79 -7.53
C LEU A 16 -4.25 11.83 -7.69
N THR A 17 -4.82 12.31 -6.59
CA THR A 17 -5.81 13.38 -6.60
C THR A 17 -5.15 14.75 -6.68
N HIS A 18 -5.83 15.73 -7.26
CA HIS A 18 -5.34 17.12 -7.29
C HIS A 18 -5.40 17.80 -5.92
N SER A 19 -6.41 17.46 -5.11
CA SER A 19 -6.60 18.00 -3.77
C SER A 19 -6.43 16.94 -2.68
N LYS A 20 -6.19 17.40 -1.45
CA LYS A 20 -6.08 16.57 -0.24
C LYS A 20 -7.38 15.82 0.09
N MET A 21 -7.31 14.90 1.04
CA MET A 21 -8.40 13.99 1.40
C MET A 21 -9.56 14.72 2.06
N PHE A 22 -9.25 15.74 2.87
CA PHE A 22 -10.21 16.42 3.72
C PHE A 22 -10.25 17.95 3.52
N CYS A 23 -9.48 18.49 2.57
CA CYS A 23 -9.47 19.93 2.24
C CYS A 23 -9.05 20.18 0.78
N GLY A 24 -9.18 21.43 0.32
CA GLY A 24 -8.88 21.83 -1.06
C GLY A 24 -7.40 22.10 -1.39
N CYS A 25 -6.45 21.90 -0.47
CA CYS A 25 -5.03 22.11 -0.75
C CYS A 25 -4.50 21.10 -1.78
N GLY A 26 -3.47 21.50 -2.53
CA GLY A 26 -2.77 20.62 -3.48
C GLY A 26 -2.00 19.47 -2.83
N THR A 27 -1.59 18.52 -3.66
CA THR A 27 -0.85 17.30 -3.31
C THR A 27 0.53 17.22 -4.01
N GLU A 28 0.98 18.32 -4.61
CA GLU A 28 2.18 18.35 -5.46
C GLU A 28 3.45 18.06 -4.63
N PHE A 29 4.31 17.19 -5.14
CA PHE A 29 5.57 16.86 -4.47
C PHE A 29 6.63 17.92 -4.73
N GLY A 30 7.49 18.19 -3.74
CA GLY A 30 8.69 19.01 -3.91
C GLY A 30 8.52 20.53 -3.74
N LEU A 31 7.33 21.01 -3.38
CA LEU A 31 7.11 22.43 -3.08
C LEU A 31 7.80 22.88 -1.77
N PRO A 32 8.08 24.19 -1.60
CA PRO A 32 8.67 24.71 -0.36
C PRO A 32 7.82 24.37 0.87
N ALA A 33 8.47 24.14 2.01
CA ALA A 33 7.82 23.67 3.22
C ALA A 33 6.61 24.52 3.64
N ASN A 34 5.53 23.85 4.05
CA ASN A 34 4.28 24.45 4.54
C ASN A 34 3.53 25.39 3.57
N THR A 35 3.78 25.34 2.26
CA THR A 35 3.10 26.16 1.24
C THR A 35 1.78 25.58 0.73
N GLN A 36 1.57 24.26 0.83
CA GLN A 36 0.32 23.57 0.47
C GLN A 36 -0.50 23.22 1.72
N THR A 37 -0.74 24.24 2.55
CA THR A 37 -1.43 24.07 3.82
C THR A 37 -2.62 25.01 3.95
N CYS A 38 -3.55 24.67 4.83
CA CYS A 38 -4.70 25.48 5.20
C CYS A 38 -5.11 25.13 6.64
N PRO A 39 -6.03 25.87 7.26
CA PRO A 39 -6.45 25.61 8.64
C PRO A 39 -6.88 24.16 8.91
N VAL A 40 -7.54 23.49 7.96
CA VAL A 40 -8.00 22.09 8.10
C VAL A 40 -6.82 21.12 8.23
N CYS A 41 -5.89 21.14 7.27
CA CYS A 41 -4.76 20.20 7.28
C CYS A 41 -3.66 20.60 8.26
N LEU A 42 -3.68 21.83 8.79
CA LEU A 42 -2.88 22.27 9.93
C LEU A 42 -3.50 21.93 11.29
N GLY A 43 -4.70 21.33 11.31
CA GLY A 43 -5.39 20.98 12.56
C GLY A 43 -5.74 22.20 13.43
N MET A 44 -6.03 23.35 12.81
CA MET A 44 -6.37 24.57 13.54
C MET A 44 -7.76 24.46 14.21
N PRO A 45 -7.95 25.14 15.36
CA PRO A 45 -9.24 25.13 16.06
C PRO A 45 -10.40 25.61 15.19
N GLY A 46 -11.55 24.93 15.28
CA GLY A 46 -12.79 25.32 14.60
C GLY A 46 -12.91 24.90 13.13
N THR A 47 -11.98 24.08 12.64
CA THR A 47 -11.98 23.59 11.25
C THR A 47 -12.62 22.22 11.12
N LEU A 48 -13.18 21.91 9.95
CA LEU A 48 -13.91 20.66 9.70
C LEU A 48 -13.41 19.96 8.42
N PRO A 49 -13.33 18.62 8.41
CA PRO A 49 -12.94 17.84 7.23
C PRO A 49 -14.08 17.73 6.20
N VAL A 50 -13.74 17.72 4.91
CA VAL A 50 -14.67 17.44 3.81
C VAL A 50 -14.09 16.37 2.88
N ILE A 51 -14.77 15.22 2.77
CA ILE A 51 -14.29 14.06 2.01
C ILE A 51 -14.07 14.40 0.53
N ASN A 52 -12.92 14.00 0.00
CA ASN A 52 -12.59 14.09 -1.41
C ASN A 52 -13.30 13.00 -2.24
N GLN A 53 -14.25 13.38 -3.09
CA GLN A 53 -15.00 12.46 -3.94
C GLN A 53 -14.10 11.67 -4.90
N LYS A 54 -13.04 12.29 -5.45
CA LYS A 54 -12.13 11.60 -6.39
C LYS A 54 -11.29 10.56 -5.67
N ALA A 55 -10.89 10.80 -4.42
CA ALA A 55 -10.21 9.79 -3.60
C ALA A 55 -11.11 8.57 -3.35
N VAL A 56 -12.41 8.79 -3.09
CA VAL A 56 -13.40 7.70 -2.96
C VAL A 56 -13.52 6.91 -4.26
N GLU A 57 -13.65 7.60 -5.40
CA GLU A 57 -13.70 6.98 -6.72
C GLU A 57 -12.49 6.07 -6.98
N MET A 58 -11.27 6.59 -6.74
CA MET A 58 -10.03 5.85 -6.91
C MET A 58 -9.96 4.63 -5.99
N ALA A 59 -10.40 4.75 -4.73
CA ALA A 59 -10.43 3.63 -3.80
C ALA A 59 -11.43 2.54 -4.21
N VAL A 60 -12.60 2.91 -4.74
CA VAL A 60 -13.57 1.95 -5.30
C VAL A 60 -12.97 1.22 -6.50
N ARG A 61 -12.40 1.95 -7.47
CA ARG A 61 -11.75 1.36 -8.67
C ARG A 61 -10.62 0.40 -8.27
N ALA A 62 -9.77 0.81 -7.32
CA ALA A 62 -8.71 -0.05 -6.79
C ALA A 62 -9.28 -1.29 -6.09
N GLY A 63 -10.32 -1.14 -5.26
CA GLY A 63 -11.00 -2.26 -4.62
C GLY A 63 -11.55 -3.28 -5.61
N LEU A 64 -12.20 -2.81 -6.68
CA LEU A 64 -12.74 -3.66 -7.73
C LEU A 64 -11.64 -4.42 -8.48
N ALA A 65 -10.52 -3.77 -8.79
CA ALA A 65 -9.36 -4.40 -9.42
C ALA A 65 -8.65 -5.41 -8.51
N LEU A 66 -8.68 -5.18 -7.19
CA LEU A 66 -8.19 -6.10 -6.16
C LEU A 66 -9.20 -7.22 -5.83
N ASN A 67 -10.28 -7.35 -6.60
CA ASN A 67 -11.35 -8.31 -6.39
C ASN A 67 -12.03 -8.21 -5.00
N CYS A 68 -11.96 -7.04 -4.36
CA CYS A 68 -12.60 -6.80 -3.07
C CYS A 68 -14.12 -6.64 -3.21
N ALA A 69 -14.83 -6.95 -2.13
CA ALA A 69 -16.19 -6.47 -1.92
C ALA A 69 -16.14 -4.99 -1.50
N VAL A 70 -16.77 -4.12 -2.28
CA VAL A 70 -16.91 -2.69 -1.96
C VAL A 70 -18.14 -2.50 -1.07
N ARG A 71 -17.96 -1.90 0.11
CA ARG A 71 -19.05 -1.64 1.05
C ARG A 71 -19.86 -0.42 0.61
N THR A 72 -21.17 -0.61 0.41
CA THR A 72 -22.13 0.48 0.16
C THR A 72 -22.29 1.43 1.33
N ARG A 73 -21.96 0.98 2.55
CA ARG A 73 -21.90 1.80 3.76
C ARG A 73 -20.59 1.57 4.49
N ASN A 74 -19.80 2.62 4.65
CA ASN A 74 -18.54 2.62 5.37
C ASN A 74 -18.41 3.93 6.17
N ARG A 75 -17.43 4.04 7.07
CA ARG A 75 -17.27 5.25 7.90
C ARG A 75 -15.82 5.50 8.25
N PHE A 76 -15.47 6.78 8.36
CA PHE A 76 -14.19 7.20 8.92
C PHE A 76 -14.20 7.10 10.45
N ALA A 77 -13.01 6.94 11.02
CA ALA A 77 -12.72 6.83 12.43
C ALA A 77 -11.44 7.61 12.75
N ARG A 78 -11.32 8.08 13.99
CA ARG A 78 -10.09 8.71 14.49
C ARG A 78 -9.15 7.66 15.07
N LYS A 79 -7.91 7.63 14.58
CA LYS A 79 -6.79 6.88 15.14
C LYS A 79 -5.93 7.84 15.94
N ASN A 80 -6.02 7.81 17.27
CA ASN A 80 -5.46 8.84 18.14
C ASN A 80 -4.03 8.52 18.56
N TYR A 81 -3.08 9.40 18.24
CA TYR A 81 -1.70 9.33 18.71
C TYR A 81 -1.02 10.70 18.58
N PHE A 82 -0.08 11.00 19.48
CA PHE A 82 0.65 12.26 19.46
C PHE A 82 1.97 12.09 18.70
N TYR A 83 2.13 12.85 17.63
CA TYR A 83 3.39 12.95 16.91
C TYR A 83 3.48 14.31 16.17
N PRO A 84 4.67 14.94 16.05
CA PRO A 84 4.77 16.31 15.53
C PRO A 84 4.26 16.53 14.10
N ASP A 85 4.28 15.49 13.27
CA ASP A 85 3.80 15.54 11.89
C ASP A 85 2.28 15.27 11.75
N LEU A 86 1.59 15.01 12.87
CA LEU A 86 0.16 14.74 12.93
C LEU A 86 -0.56 15.89 13.67
N PRO A 87 -0.92 16.97 12.95
CA PRO A 87 -1.33 18.23 13.57
C PRO A 87 -2.59 18.15 14.43
N LYS A 88 -3.48 17.17 14.16
CA LYS A 88 -4.74 17.01 14.88
C LYS A 88 -4.63 16.17 16.17
N GLY A 89 -3.49 15.49 16.39
CA GLY A 89 -3.36 14.47 17.44
C GLY A 89 -4.15 13.18 17.16
N TYR A 90 -4.72 13.08 15.96
CA TYR A 90 -5.34 11.87 15.41
C TYR A 90 -5.26 11.87 13.89
N GLN A 91 -5.22 10.68 13.31
CA GLN A 91 -5.33 10.44 11.86
C GLN A 91 -6.76 10.03 11.55
N ILE A 92 -7.40 10.68 10.57
CA ILE A 92 -8.69 10.23 10.05
C ILE A 92 -8.42 9.07 9.09
N SER A 93 -8.88 7.87 9.48
CA SER A 93 -8.73 6.61 8.74
C SER A 93 -10.06 5.85 8.77
N GLN A 94 -10.10 4.57 8.41
CA GLN A 94 -11.27 3.72 8.62
C GLN A 94 -10.89 2.54 9.51
N TYR A 95 -11.79 2.15 10.42
CA TYR A 95 -11.51 1.04 11.34
C TYR A 95 -12.42 -0.16 11.07
N GLU A 96 -13.57 -0.28 11.71
CA GLU A 96 -14.43 -1.47 11.61
C GLU A 96 -15.11 -1.65 10.25
N ALA A 97 -15.40 -0.55 9.55
CA ALA A 97 -16.12 -0.54 8.29
C ALA A 97 -15.25 0.10 7.18
N PRO A 98 -14.24 -0.62 6.67
CA PRO A 98 -13.42 -0.15 5.55
C PRO A 98 -14.23 -0.11 4.24
N ILE A 99 -13.82 0.74 3.30
CA ILE A 99 -14.47 0.83 1.98
C ILE A 99 -14.38 -0.49 1.18
N CYS A 100 -13.29 -1.24 1.30
CA CYS A 100 -13.08 -2.49 0.58
C CYS A 100 -12.62 -3.62 1.52
N GLU A 101 -13.12 -4.84 1.29
CA GLU A 101 -12.74 -6.02 2.08
C GLU A 101 -12.71 -7.32 1.28
N LYS A 102 -11.98 -8.32 1.79
CA LYS A 102 -11.99 -9.71 1.30
C LYS A 102 -11.72 -9.85 -0.21
N GLY A 103 -10.66 -9.18 -0.67
CA GLY A 103 -10.18 -9.30 -2.04
C GLY A 103 -9.09 -10.34 -2.20
N TRP A 104 -8.47 -10.36 -3.37
CA TRP A 104 -7.31 -11.19 -3.66
C TRP A 104 -6.57 -10.73 -4.92
N VAL A 105 -5.27 -11.04 -4.97
CA VAL A 105 -4.39 -10.83 -6.11
C VAL A 105 -3.71 -12.15 -6.46
N GLU A 106 -3.70 -12.50 -7.75
CA GLU A 106 -2.93 -13.65 -8.25
C GLU A 106 -1.50 -13.21 -8.58
N VAL A 107 -0.51 -13.92 -8.04
CA VAL A 107 0.91 -13.65 -8.25
C VAL A 107 1.59 -14.90 -8.80
N GLY A 108 2.49 -14.72 -9.78
CA GLY A 108 3.30 -15.80 -10.32
C GLY A 108 4.63 -15.92 -9.57
N VAL A 109 4.91 -17.09 -8.97
CA VAL A 109 6.16 -17.35 -8.26
C VAL A 109 6.66 -18.74 -8.63
N ASN A 110 7.92 -18.83 -9.10
CA ASN A 110 8.54 -20.09 -9.53
C ASN A 110 7.70 -20.91 -10.54
N GLY A 111 7.00 -20.21 -11.45
CA GLY A 111 6.16 -20.85 -12.48
C GLY A 111 4.77 -21.30 -12.00
N ALA A 112 4.44 -21.12 -10.72
CA ALA A 112 3.11 -21.41 -10.17
C ALA A 112 2.34 -20.13 -9.85
N ALA A 113 1.04 -20.13 -10.14
CA ALA A 113 0.13 -19.06 -9.71
C ALA A 113 -0.28 -19.28 -8.25
N LYS A 114 -0.17 -18.23 -7.44
CA LYS A 114 -0.60 -18.23 -6.04
C LYS A 114 -1.55 -17.07 -5.80
N ARG A 115 -2.63 -17.32 -5.08
CA ARG A 115 -3.56 -16.29 -4.65
C ARG A 115 -3.16 -15.74 -3.29
N ILE A 116 -2.95 -14.43 -3.21
CA ILE A 116 -2.70 -13.68 -1.98
C ILE A 116 -3.98 -12.91 -1.63
N HIS A 117 -4.57 -13.18 -0.47
CA HIS A 117 -5.81 -12.54 -0.08
C HIS A 117 -5.56 -11.14 0.47
N ILE A 118 -6.45 -10.23 0.09
CA ILE A 118 -6.53 -8.87 0.63
C ILE A 118 -7.56 -8.89 1.75
N ARG A 119 -7.11 -8.62 2.98
CA ARG A 119 -8.00 -8.51 4.12
C ARG A 119 -8.92 -7.31 3.95
N ARG A 120 -8.34 -6.16 3.62
CA ARG A 120 -9.02 -4.87 3.46
C ARG A 120 -8.20 -3.88 2.64
N ALA A 121 -8.87 -2.92 2.03
CA ALA A 121 -8.27 -1.70 1.53
C ALA A 121 -9.12 -0.51 2.00
N HIS A 122 -8.49 0.50 2.58
CA HIS A 122 -9.23 1.59 3.21
C HIS A 122 -8.59 2.96 3.05
N LEU A 123 -9.45 3.98 3.08
CA LEU A 123 -9.05 5.37 2.90
C LEU A 123 -8.55 5.97 4.22
N GLU A 124 -7.48 6.73 4.13
CA GLU A 124 -6.98 7.56 5.23
C GLU A 124 -6.23 8.79 4.72
N GLU A 125 -5.85 9.67 5.62
CA GLU A 125 -4.93 10.78 5.31
C GLU A 125 -3.50 10.48 5.73
N ASP A 126 -2.54 11.02 4.98
CA ASP A 126 -1.12 10.97 5.35
C ASP A 126 -0.77 11.98 6.45
N ALA A 127 0.31 11.68 7.15
CA ALA A 127 0.97 12.62 8.05
C ALA A 127 1.95 13.53 7.29
N GLY A 128 2.44 14.55 7.99
CA GLY A 128 3.51 15.42 7.49
C GLY A 128 4.86 14.70 7.36
N LYS A 129 5.93 15.49 7.32
CA LYS A 129 7.31 15.01 7.26
C LYS A 129 8.16 15.72 8.30
N ASN A 130 8.89 14.94 9.09
CA ASN A 130 9.92 15.45 9.98
C ASN A 130 11.28 15.45 9.26
N LEU A 131 12.00 16.57 9.39
CA LEU A 131 13.37 16.74 8.94
C LEU A 131 14.25 16.94 10.18
N HIS A 132 15.21 16.04 10.35
CA HIS A 132 16.18 16.10 11.43
C HIS A 132 17.50 16.60 10.85
N ASP A 133 17.82 17.88 11.09
CA ASP A 133 19.07 18.47 10.63
C ASP A 133 20.07 18.46 11.78
N GLY A 134 21.18 17.74 11.61
CA GLY A 134 22.14 17.44 12.68
C GLY A 134 22.79 18.69 13.31
N GLY A 135 22.75 19.84 12.63
CA GLY A 135 23.32 21.10 13.11
C GLY A 135 22.37 22.02 13.88
N ALA A 136 21.04 21.83 13.80
CA ALA A 136 20.06 22.82 14.27
C ALA A 136 19.50 22.56 15.69
N GLY A 137 19.95 21.52 16.40
CA GLY A 137 19.52 21.21 17.77
C GLY A 137 18.03 20.83 17.91
N GLY A 138 17.30 20.60 16.81
CA GLY A 138 15.87 20.32 16.81
C GLY A 138 15.36 19.69 15.51
N SER A 139 14.08 19.30 15.52
CA SER A 139 13.38 18.73 14.35
C SER A 139 12.53 19.80 13.68
N ARG A 140 12.50 19.82 12.34
CA ARG A 140 11.64 20.72 11.54
C ARG A 140 10.48 19.91 10.98
N VAL A 141 9.27 20.48 11.00
CA VAL A 141 8.06 19.83 10.53
C VAL A 141 7.55 20.51 9.26
N ASP A 142 7.39 19.73 8.20
CA ASP A 142 6.72 20.15 6.97
C ASP A 142 5.37 19.42 6.82
N LEU A 143 4.28 20.20 6.82
CA LEU A 143 2.90 19.72 6.74
C LEU A 143 2.33 19.79 5.32
N ASN A 144 3.13 20.04 4.29
CA ASN A 144 2.70 19.95 2.90
C ASN A 144 2.03 18.61 2.57
N ARG A 145 2.54 17.50 3.12
CA ARG A 145 1.99 16.16 2.90
C ARG A 145 0.83 15.80 3.84
N ALA A 146 0.69 16.49 4.97
CA ALA A 146 -0.37 16.19 5.93
C ALA A 146 -1.75 16.39 5.28
N GLY A 147 -2.60 15.36 5.33
CA GLY A 147 -3.91 15.37 4.69
C GLY A 147 -3.97 14.76 3.28
N THR A 148 -2.84 14.37 2.67
CA THR A 148 -2.84 13.73 1.34
C THR A 148 -3.58 12.38 1.40
N PRO A 149 -4.41 12.02 0.40
CA PRO A 149 -5.17 10.77 0.47
C PRO A 149 -4.30 9.53 0.30
N LEU A 150 -4.52 8.54 1.15
CA LEU A 150 -3.89 7.24 1.09
C LEU A 150 -4.96 6.14 0.97
N LEU A 151 -4.59 5.07 0.28
CA LEU A 151 -5.25 3.79 0.33
C LEU A 151 -4.33 2.79 1.06
N GLU A 152 -4.69 2.42 2.28
CA GLU A 152 -4.00 1.38 3.04
C GLU A 152 -4.58 -0.01 2.68
N ILE A 153 -3.76 -0.83 2.04
CA ILE A 153 -4.07 -2.17 1.54
C ILE A 153 -3.37 -3.19 2.44
N VAL A 154 -4.15 -3.99 3.15
CA VAL A 154 -3.66 -4.98 4.12
C VAL A 154 -3.93 -6.38 3.58
N THR A 155 -2.90 -7.22 3.53
CA THR A 155 -3.03 -8.62 3.12
C THR A 155 -3.39 -9.52 4.30
N GLU A 156 -3.96 -10.68 4.01
CA GLU A 156 -3.87 -11.82 4.92
C GLU A 156 -2.42 -12.35 4.94
N PRO A 157 -2.02 -13.12 5.97
CA PRO A 157 -0.65 -13.63 6.10
C PRO A 157 -0.42 -14.88 5.23
N ASP A 158 -0.60 -14.74 3.91
CA ASP A 158 -0.53 -15.84 2.93
C ASP A 158 0.85 -16.10 2.35
N MET A 159 1.76 -15.12 2.46
CA MET A 159 3.09 -15.20 1.85
C MET A 159 4.04 -16.05 2.71
N ARG A 160 4.93 -16.78 2.03
CA ARG A 160 5.85 -17.79 2.60
C ARG A 160 7.31 -17.55 2.24
N SER A 161 7.62 -16.53 1.44
CA SER A 161 8.99 -16.17 1.10
C SER A 161 9.10 -14.68 0.74
N ALA A 162 10.34 -14.16 0.75
CA ALA A 162 10.62 -12.82 0.29
C ALA A 162 10.35 -12.65 -1.23
N ASP A 163 10.53 -13.70 -2.02
CA ASP A 163 10.22 -13.69 -3.46
C ASP A 163 8.71 -13.54 -3.72
N GLU A 164 7.86 -14.22 -2.93
CA GLU A 164 6.41 -14.04 -3.02
C GLU A 164 5.99 -12.61 -2.66
N VAL A 165 6.64 -12.00 -1.66
CA VAL A 165 6.41 -10.59 -1.29
C VAL A 165 6.78 -9.65 -2.44
N VAL A 166 7.95 -9.83 -3.06
CA VAL A 166 8.37 -8.99 -4.20
C VAL A 166 7.43 -9.17 -5.39
N ALA A 167 7.01 -10.40 -5.69
CA ALA A 167 6.06 -10.68 -6.76
C ALA A 167 4.72 -9.98 -6.51
N TYR A 168 4.20 -10.06 -5.27
CA TYR A 168 2.99 -9.35 -4.87
C TYR A 168 3.13 -7.83 -4.98
N LEU A 169 4.21 -7.25 -4.45
CA LEU A 169 4.41 -5.80 -4.48
C LEU A 169 4.53 -5.26 -5.91
N LYS A 170 5.20 -5.98 -6.81
CA LYS A 170 5.26 -5.64 -8.23
C LYS A 170 3.88 -5.70 -8.88
N GLN A 171 3.16 -6.80 -8.69
CA GLN A 171 1.82 -6.98 -9.26
C GLN A 171 0.83 -5.92 -8.78
N LEU A 172 0.89 -5.58 -7.48
CA LEU A 172 0.08 -4.54 -6.88
C LEU A 172 0.44 -3.16 -7.47
N ARG A 173 1.73 -2.83 -7.52
CA ARG A 173 2.22 -1.57 -8.09
C ARG A 173 1.75 -1.40 -9.53
N ASP A 174 1.95 -2.41 -10.37
CA ASP A 174 1.60 -2.35 -11.80
C ASP A 174 0.08 -2.19 -11.98
N MET A 175 -0.72 -2.86 -11.15
CA MET A 175 -2.18 -2.70 -11.12
C MET A 175 -2.59 -1.26 -10.76
N LEU A 176 -2.04 -0.70 -9.68
CA LEU A 176 -2.36 0.67 -9.24
C LEU A 176 -1.94 1.73 -10.26
N MET A 177 -0.80 1.52 -10.93
CA MET A 177 -0.36 2.39 -12.02
C MET A 177 -1.25 2.28 -13.25
N TYR A 178 -1.68 1.07 -13.62
CA TYR A 178 -2.62 0.85 -14.73
C TYR A 178 -3.99 1.49 -14.49
N LEU A 179 -4.44 1.51 -13.24
CA LEU A 179 -5.66 2.20 -12.82
C LEU A 179 -5.51 3.73 -12.79
N GLU A 180 -4.28 4.22 -12.89
CA GLU A 180 -3.92 5.63 -12.77
C GLU A 180 -4.34 6.21 -11.41
N VAL A 181 -4.24 5.39 -10.35
CA VAL A 181 -4.58 5.80 -8.97
C VAL A 181 -3.35 6.10 -8.12
N CYS A 182 -2.19 5.53 -8.44
CA CYS A 182 -0.90 5.74 -7.76
C CYS A 182 0.23 5.68 -8.79
N ASP A 183 1.28 6.48 -8.63
CA ASP A 183 2.46 6.46 -9.53
C ASP A 183 3.47 5.33 -9.19
N GLY A 184 3.28 4.65 -8.06
CA GLY A 184 4.10 3.52 -7.63
C GLY A 184 5.53 3.86 -7.22
N ASN A 185 5.85 5.13 -6.95
CA ASN A 185 7.19 5.58 -6.59
C ASN A 185 7.52 5.40 -5.10
N MET A 186 8.32 4.38 -4.78
CA MET A 186 8.75 4.15 -3.40
C MET A 186 9.79 5.17 -2.89
N GLU A 187 10.60 5.75 -3.77
CA GLU A 187 11.64 6.70 -3.39
C GLU A 187 11.05 8.03 -2.92
N GLN A 188 9.97 8.47 -3.60
CA GLN A 188 9.19 9.65 -3.20
C GLN A 188 8.19 9.35 -2.08
N GLY A 189 8.02 8.07 -1.73
CA GLY A 189 7.15 7.62 -0.65
C GLY A 189 5.66 7.55 -1.02
N SER A 190 5.32 7.62 -2.31
CA SER A 190 3.94 7.45 -2.78
C SER A 190 3.47 6.00 -2.69
N LEU A 191 4.40 5.04 -2.71
CA LEU A 191 4.13 3.64 -2.39
C LEU A 191 5.02 3.21 -1.23
N ARG A 192 4.41 2.92 -0.08
CA ARG A 192 5.10 2.43 1.13
C ARG A 192 4.62 1.04 1.48
N CYS A 193 5.51 0.20 2.01
CA CYS A 193 5.13 -1.12 2.48
C CYS A 193 5.81 -1.46 3.81
N GLU A 194 5.04 -2.12 4.67
CA GLU A 194 5.46 -2.53 6.00
C GLU A 194 5.23 -4.05 6.15
N PRO A 195 6.29 -4.86 5.95
CA PRO A 195 6.19 -6.30 6.11
C PRO A 195 6.01 -6.72 7.56
N ASN A 196 5.10 -7.65 7.79
CA ASN A 196 4.84 -8.30 9.06
C ASN A 196 5.21 -9.77 8.94
N LEU A 197 6.20 -10.23 9.71
CA LEU A 197 6.78 -11.57 9.61
C LEU A 197 6.72 -12.32 10.94
N SER A 198 6.40 -13.60 10.88
CA SER A 198 6.59 -14.55 11.99
C SER A 198 7.08 -15.91 11.46
N LEU A 199 7.75 -16.67 12.31
CA LEU A 199 8.09 -18.07 12.06
C LEU A 199 7.26 -18.98 12.96
N ARG A 200 6.85 -20.14 12.43
CA ARG A 200 6.25 -21.22 13.23
C ARG A 200 6.83 -22.58 12.83
N PRO A 201 6.92 -23.56 13.74
CA PRO A 201 7.28 -24.94 13.40
C PRO A 201 6.39 -25.49 12.27
N VAL A 202 6.99 -26.23 11.33
CA VAL A 202 6.25 -26.82 10.21
C VAL A 202 5.09 -27.69 10.71
N GLY A 203 3.89 -27.45 10.18
CA GLY A 203 2.68 -28.20 10.52
C GLY A 203 1.88 -27.63 11.69
N GLN A 204 2.41 -26.64 12.40
CA GLN A 204 1.69 -25.95 13.45
C GLN A 204 0.71 -24.93 12.86
N LYS A 205 -0.54 -24.93 13.32
CA LYS A 205 -1.55 -23.96 12.84
C LYS A 205 -1.41 -22.57 13.47
N ALA A 206 -1.02 -22.51 14.75
CA ALA A 206 -0.87 -21.26 15.48
C ALA A 206 0.26 -20.41 14.88
N LEU A 207 0.00 -19.11 14.71
CA LEU A 207 1.00 -18.15 14.25
C LEU A 207 2.05 -17.90 15.32
N GLY A 208 3.29 -17.64 14.89
CA GLY A 208 4.38 -17.25 15.78
C GLY A 208 4.29 -15.79 16.20
N THR A 209 5.22 -15.35 17.05
CA THR A 209 5.32 -13.94 17.44
C THR A 209 5.69 -13.08 16.25
N LYS A 210 4.93 -11.99 16.05
CA LYS A 210 5.07 -11.08 14.91
C LYS A 210 6.19 -10.05 15.12
N VAL A 211 7.03 -9.88 14.11
CA VAL A 211 7.95 -8.74 13.95
C VAL A 211 7.46 -7.89 12.79
N GLU A 212 7.41 -6.58 12.99
CA GLU A 212 7.02 -5.60 11.98
C GLU A 212 8.24 -4.85 11.48
N LEU A 213 8.44 -4.81 10.16
CA LEU A 213 9.51 -4.07 9.52
C LEU A 213 8.94 -2.75 8.97
N LYS A 214 9.55 -1.62 9.32
CA LYS A 214 9.12 -0.28 8.88
C LYS A 214 10.18 0.43 8.06
N ASN A 215 9.71 1.45 7.32
CA ASN A 215 10.53 2.43 6.59
C ASN A 215 11.47 1.79 5.56
N ILE A 216 10.91 0.94 4.69
CA ILE A 216 11.64 0.30 3.60
C ILE A 216 11.22 0.91 2.26
N ASN A 217 12.17 1.53 1.56
CA ASN A 217 11.89 2.41 0.40
C ASN A 217 12.18 1.76 -0.96
N SER A 218 12.42 0.45 -1.04
CA SER A 218 12.57 -0.25 -2.33
C SER A 218 12.22 -1.73 -2.20
N PHE A 219 11.76 -2.35 -3.31
CA PHE A 219 11.49 -3.80 -3.33
C PHE A 219 12.73 -4.64 -3.03
N LYS A 220 13.91 -4.18 -3.43
CA LYS A 220 15.17 -4.85 -3.11
C LYS A 220 15.39 -4.86 -1.59
N PHE A 221 15.25 -3.70 -0.94
CA PHE A 221 15.42 -3.61 0.50
C PHE A 221 14.35 -4.38 1.28
N VAL A 222 13.13 -4.49 0.74
CA VAL A 222 12.09 -5.35 1.33
C VAL A 222 12.54 -6.81 1.33
N LYS A 223 13.07 -7.27 0.18
CA LYS A 223 13.59 -8.62 0.05
C LYS A 223 14.76 -8.86 1.02
N ASP A 224 15.75 -7.99 1.00
CA ASP A 224 16.95 -8.12 1.84
C ASP A 224 16.59 -8.12 3.34
N ALA A 225 15.69 -7.21 3.76
CA ALA A 225 15.24 -7.13 5.14
C ALA A 225 14.46 -8.37 5.59
N LEU A 226 13.59 -8.91 4.74
CA LEU A 226 12.87 -10.15 5.03
C LEU A 226 13.81 -11.34 5.12
N GLU A 227 14.75 -11.49 4.18
CA GLU A 227 15.72 -12.59 4.21
C GLU A 227 16.61 -12.53 5.44
N TYR A 228 17.07 -11.34 5.83
CA TYR A 228 17.80 -11.14 7.07
C TYR A 228 16.95 -11.53 8.29
N GLU A 229 15.71 -11.04 8.35
CA GLU A 229 14.83 -11.24 9.50
C GLU A 229 14.42 -12.72 9.66
N ILE A 230 14.19 -13.44 8.55
CA ILE A 230 13.96 -14.89 8.55
C ILE A 230 15.18 -15.62 9.16
N LYS A 231 16.40 -15.28 8.73
CA LYS A 231 17.64 -15.88 9.26
C LYS A 231 17.81 -15.57 10.74
N ARG A 232 17.58 -14.31 11.15
CA ARG A 232 17.65 -13.86 12.55
C ARG A 232 16.68 -14.66 13.42
N GLN A 233 15.39 -14.71 13.07
CA GLN A 233 14.39 -15.41 13.87
C GLN A 233 14.68 -16.91 13.95
N THR A 234 15.12 -17.51 12.83
CA THR A 234 15.52 -18.93 12.78
C THR A 234 16.67 -19.22 13.75
N ARG A 235 17.71 -18.38 13.77
CA ARG A 235 18.85 -18.52 14.69
C ARG A 235 18.39 -18.47 16.15
N VAL A 236 17.63 -17.44 16.53
CA VAL A 236 17.15 -17.26 17.91
C VAL A 236 16.32 -18.47 18.37
N LEU A 237 15.42 -18.96 17.51
CA LEU A 237 14.57 -20.10 17.85
C LEU A 237 15.35 -21.43 17.90
N ASN A 238 16.36 -21.61 17.06
CA ASN A 238 17.23 -22.81 17.10
C ASN A 238 18.14 -22.83 18.34
N GLU A 239 18.54 -21.67 18.86
CA GLU A 239 19.32 -21.52 20.09
C GLU A 239 18.45 -21.63 21.36
N GLY A 240 17.14 -21.88 21.23
CA GLY A 240 16.21 -22.00 22.35
C GLY A 240 15.71 -20.65 22.90
N GLY A 241 16.04 -19.55 22.23
CA GLY A 241 15.55 -18.21 22.55
C GLY A 241 14.08 -17.98 22.16
N LYS A 242 13.57 -16.79 22.48
CA LYS A 242 12.19 -16.39 22.19
C LYS A 242 12.18 -15.14 21.31
N ILE A 243 11.25 -15.10 20.35
CA ILE A 243 10.96 -13.89 19.58
C ILE A 243 10.00 -13.02 20.38
N HIS A 244 10.37 -11.76 20.55
CA HIS A 244 9.52 -10.72 21.14
C HIS A 244 8.83 -9.93 20.03
N GLN A 245 7.64 -9.41 20.32
CA GLN A 245 6.93 -8.54 19.39
C GLN A 245 7.61 -7.17 19.36
N GLU A 246 8.14 -6.80 18.21
CA GLU A 246 8.91 -5.56 18.05
C GLU A 246 8.69 -4.94 16.67
N THR A 247 8.94 -3.63 16.62
CA THR A 247 9.04 -2.89 15.36
C THR A 247 10.52 -2.66 15.07
N ARG A 248 11.00 -3.14 13.92
CA ARG A 248 12.39 -3.03 13.49
C ARG A 248 12.51 -2.18 12.23
N LEU A 249 13.67 -1.55 12.05
CA LEU A 249 14.05 -0.80 10.86
C LEU A 249 15.08 -1.59 10.05
N TRP A 250 15.09 -1.39 8.75
CA TRP A 250 16.17 -1.87 7.89
C TRP A 250 17.32 -0.86 7.83
N ASN A 251 18.53 -1.25 8.25
CA ASN A 251 19.74 -0.47 8.08
C ASN A 251 20.43 -0.88 6.77
N VAL A 252 20.37 -0.01 5.76
CA VAL A 252 20.92 -0.27 4.43
C VAL A 252 22.45 -0.40 4.45
N GLU A 253 23.14 0.42 5.25
CA GLU A 253 24.62 0.43 5.30
C GLU A 253 25.16 -0.86 5.92
N LYS A 254 24.49 -1.36 6.96
CA LYS A 254 24.90 -2.56 7.69
C LYS A 254 24.30 -3.85 7.14
N GLY A 255 23.24 -3.77 6.34
CA GLY A 255 22.51 -4.93 5.85
C GLY A 255 21.83 -5.74 6.97
N GLU A 256 21.32 -5.05 8.00
CA GLU A 256 20.70 -5.69 9.17
C GLU A 256 19.40 -5.00 9.61
N THR A 257 18.51 -5.75 10.27
CA THR A 257 17.37 -5.15 10.97
C THR A 257 17.80 -4.69 12.36
N ALA A 258 17.36 -3.48 12.77
CA ALA A 258 17.63 -2.92 14.10
C ALA A 258 16.31 -2.63 14.84
N THR A 259 16.25 -2.93 16.14
CA THR A 259 15.07 -2.63 16.97
C THR A 259 14.94 -1.11 17.11
N MET A 260 13.76 -0.55 16.79
CA MET A 260 13.47 0.86 17.05
C MET A 260 12.89 1.03 18.46
N ARG A 261 11.93 0.17 18.82
CA ARG A 261 11.22 0.17 20.10
C ARG A 261 10.76 -1.25 20.45
N SER A 262 10.85 -1.65 21.71
CA SER A 262 10.07 -2.77 22.24
C SER A 262 8.61 -2.32 22.36
N LYS A 263 7.67 -3.10 21.80
CA LYS A 263 6.24 -2.88 22.08
C LYS A 263 5.96 -3.47 23.46
N GLU A 264 6.30 -2.74 24.53
CA GLU A 264 5.93 -3.17 25.89
C GLU A 264 4.42 -3.06 26.12
N GLU A 265 3.71 -2.23 25.35
CA GLU A 265 2.24 -2.17 25.31
C GLU A 265 1.74 -1.95 23.87
N ALA A 266 0.67 -2.65 23.47
CA ALA A 266 -0.02 -2.32 22.23
C ALA A 266 -0.63 -0.91 22.39
N HIS A 267 -0.24 0.05 21.55
CA HIS A 267 -0.77 1.41 21.65
C HIS A 267 -2.29 1.38 21.48
N ASP A 268 -3.01 1.75 22.53
CA ASP A 268 -4.45 1.98 22.44
C ASP A 268 -4.69 3.28 21.66
N TYR A 269 -4.95 3.13 20.37
CA TYR A 269 -5.27 4.23 19.46
C TYR A 269 -6.65 4.84 19.74
N ARG A 270 -7.42 4.30 20.70
CA ARG A 270 -8.73 4.81 21.13
C ARG A 270 -9.63 5.07 19.93
N TYR A 271 -9.77 4.08 19.05
CA TYR A 271 -10.57 4.24 17.83
C TYR A 271 -12.03 4.55 18.18
N PHE A 272 -12.59 5.56 17.51
CA PHE A 272 -14.02 5.83 17.51
C PHE A 272 -14.43 6.48 16.18
N PRO A 273 -15.72 6.40 15.77
CA PRO A 273 -16.21 7.03 14.54
C PRO A 273 -15.90 8.53 14.52
N GLU A 274 -15.49 9.04 13.37
CA GLU A 274 -15.23 10.47 13.16
C GLU A 274 -16.55 11.26 13.25
N PRO A 275 -16.80 12.05 14.31
CA PRO A 275 -18.09 12.73 14.49
C PRO A 275 -18.34 13.84 13.48
N ASP A 276 -17.29 14.43 12.89
CA ASP A 276 -17.41 15.52 11.93
C ASP A 276 -17.75 15.02 10.51
N LEU A 277 -17.69 13.70 10.28
CA LEU A 277 -18.02 13.06 9.02
C LEU A 277 -19.17 12.08 9.18
N VAL A 278 -20.24 12.30 8.41
CA VAL A 278 -21.33 11.32 8.30
C VAL A 278 -20.82 10.00 7.69
N PRO A 279 -21.46 8.86 7.98
CA PRO A 279 -21.16 7.61 7.29
C PRO A 279 -21.20 7.78 5.77
N LEU A 280 -20.19 7.27 5.08
CA LEU A 280 -20.09 7.33 3.63
C LEU A 280 -21.01 6.28 3.01
N SER A 281 -21.99 6.75 2.24
CA SER A 281 -22.91 5.91 1.46
C SER A 281 -22.51 5.93 -0.01
N ILE A 282 -22.23 4.76 -0.56
CA ILE A 282 -21.85 4.53 -1.96
C ILE A 282 -22.97 3.69 -2.58
N SER A 283 -23.66 4.23 -3.58
CA SER A 283 -24.75 3.52 -4.22
C SER A 283 -24.23 2.34 -5.06
N GLY A 284 -25.06 1.30 -5.20
CA GLY A 284 -24.70 0.15 -6.04
C GLY A 284 -24.54 0.55 -7.50
N GLU A 285 -25.36 1.49 -7.97
CA GLU A 285 -25.31 2.04 -9.32
C GLU A 285 -23.96 2.71 -9.59
N TRP A 286 -23.44 3.48 -8.63
CA TRP A 286 -22.15 4.16 -8.78
C TRP A 286 -20.99 3.16 -8.75
N ILE A 287 -21.07 2.10 -7.93
CA ILE A 287 -20.07 1.01 -7.95
C ILE A 287 -20.03 0.35 -9.34
N GLU A 288 -21.19 0.05 -9.92
CA GLU A 288 -21.26 -0.59 -11.24
C GLU A 288 -20.89 0.35 -12.40
N GLU A 289 -21.11 1.66 -12.25
CA GLU A 289 -20.56 2.66 -13.16
C GLU A 289 -19.02 2.65 -13.11
N LEU A 290 -18.44 2.71 -11.90
CA LEU A 290 -16.99 2.68 -11.71
C LEU A 290 -16.35 1.36 -12.13
N ARG A 291 -17.06 0.23 -12.00
CA ARG A 291 -16.59 -1.05 -12.53
C ARG A 291 -16.30 -1.00 -14.03
N LYS A 292 -17.09 -0.24 -14.79
CA LYS A 292 -16.89 -0.07 -16.25
C LYS A 292 -15.69 0.82 -16.58
N THR A 293 -15.17 1.58 -15.61
CA THR A 293 -13.98 2.43 -15.78
C THR A 293 -12.69 1.76 -15.30
N VAL A 294 -12.78 0.53 -14.77
CA VAL A 294 -11.62 -0.32 -14.50
C VAL A 294 -11.12 -0.86 -15.84
N PRO A 295 -9.89 -0.52 -16.27
CA PRO A 295 -9.33 -1.01 -17.52
C PRO A 295 -9.01 -2.50 -17.42
N GLU A 296 -8.74 -3.13 -18.57
CA GLU A 296 -8.13 -4.44 -18.59
C GLU A 296 -6.78 -4.40 -17.86
N LEU A 297 -6.66 -5.19 -16.79
CA LEU A 297 -5.48 -5.20 -15.92
C LEU A 297 -4.27 -5.85 -16.62
N PRO A 298 -3.03 -5.52 -16.22
CA PRO A 298 -1.80 -5.96 -16.92
C PRO A 298 -1.76 -7.45 -17.22
N ALA A 299 -2.05 -8.29 -16.23
CA ALA A 299 -1.97 -9.74 -16.37
C ALA A 299 -3.05 -10.31 -17.31
N ALA A 300 -4.25 -9.72 -17.31
CA ALA A 300 -5.31 -10.11 -18.24
C ALA A 300 -4.94 -9.70 -19.68
N ARG A 301 -4.45 -8.47 -19.84
CA ARG A 301 -4.00 -7.93 -21.12
C ARG A 301 -2.81 -8.71 -21.69
N GLN A 302 -1.87 -9.13 -20.85
CA GLN A 302 -0.75 -9.97 -21.25
C GLN A 302 -1.24 -11.33 -21.77
N LYS A 303 -2.14 -11.99 -21.03
CA LYS A 303 -2.75 -13.26 -21.46
C LYS A 303 -3.46 -13.09 -22.80
N ARG A 304 -4.21 -12.00 -22.98
CA ARG A 304 -4.89 -11.66 -24.23
C ARG A 304 -3.91 -11.43 -25.38
N PHE A 305 -2.82 -10.70 -25.16
CA PHE A 305 -1.81 -10.46 -26.21
C PHE A 305 -1.15 -11.75 -26.67
N VAL A 306 -0.89 -12.68 -25.76
CA VAL A 306 -0.38 -14.02 -26.12
C VAL A 306 -1.42 -14.80 -26.93
N SER A 307 -2.69 -14.82 -26.50
CA SER A 307 -3.73 -15.63 -27.14
C SER A 307 -4.24 -15.07 -28.46
N GLU A 308 -4.46 -13.75 -28.56
CA GLU A 308 -5.07 -13.10 -29.71
C GLU A 308 -4.05 -12.66 -30.76
N TYR A 309 -2.88 -12.20 -30.33
CA TYR A 309 -1.83 -11.71 -31.24
C TYR A 309 -0.70 -12.73 -31.47
N GLY A 310 -0.73 -13.88 -30.79
CA GLY A 310 0.30 -14.92 -30.94
C GLY A 310 1.69 -14.48 -30.49
N LEU A 311 1.77 -13.46 -29.63
CA LEU A 311 3.05 -12.92 -29.17
C LEU A 311 3.72 -13.88 -28.17
N PRO A 312 5.07 -13.98 -28.20
CA PRO A 312 5.82 -14.61 -27.11
C PRO A 312 5.47 -13.97 -25.77
N GLN A 313 5.47 -14.78 -24.70
CA GLN A 313 5.15 -14.31 -23.34
C GLN A 313 6.03 -13.14 -22.89
N TYR A 314 7.30 -13.14 -23.31
CA TYR A 314 8.25 -12.06 -23.05
C TYR A 314 7.78 -10.74 -23.68
N ASP A 315 7.52 -10.72 -25.00
CA ASP A 315 7.07 -9.55 -25.75
C ASP A 315 5.75 -9.00 -25.18
N ALA A 316 4.78 -9.89 -24.94
CA ALA A 316 3.51 -9.52 -24.32
C ALA A 316 3.73 -8.91 -22.91
N GLY A 317 4.68 -9.46 -22.15
CA GLY A 317 5.05 -8.93 -20.83
C GLY A 317 5.65 -7.53 -20.92
N VAL A 318 6.54 -7.27 -21.89
CA VAL A 318 7.14 -5.94 -22.11
C VAL A 318 6.08 -4.94 -22.53
N LEU A 319 5.25 -5.27 -23.52
CA LEU A 319 4.21 -4.36 -24.04
C LEU A 319 3.16 -4.02 -22.99
N THR A 320 2.92 -4.90 -22.02
CA THR A 320 1.94 -4.68 -20.94
C THR A 320 2.53 -4.11 -19.66
N THR A 321 3.81 -3.70 -19.65
CA THR A 321 4.44 -3.03 -18.50
C THR A 321 3.77 -1.71 -18.11
N SER A 322 3.20 -0.98 -19.06
CA SER A 322 2.45 0.25 -18.80
C SER A 322 1.21 0.33 -19.68
N LYS A 323 0.16 0.95 -19.16
CA LYS A 323 -1.09 1.15 -19.88
C LYS A 323 -0.85 1.92 -21.19
N GLY A 324 -0.05 2.97 -21.14
CA GLY A 324 0.29 3.78 -22.33
C GLY A 324 0.99 2.98 -23.42
N LEU A 325 1.95 2.12 -23.08
CA LEU A 325 2.64 1.27 -24.07
C LEU A 325 1.68 0.25 -24.70
N ALA A 326 0.85 -0.39 -23.89
CA ALA A 326 -0.12 -1.35 -24.38
C ALA A 326 -1.22 -0.69 -25.25
N ASP A 327 -1.69 0.51 -24.87
CA ASP A 327 -2.64 1.31 -25.63
C ASP A 327 -2.03 1.74 -26.99
N TYR A 328 -0.74 2.11 -26.99
CA TYR A 328 0.01 2.45 -28.20
C TYR A 328 0.15 1.25 -29.14
N PHE A 329 0.57 0.10 -28.61
CA PHE A 329 0.67 -1.14 -29.38
C PHE A 329 -0.65 -1.50 -30.06
N GLU A 330 -1.76 -1.51 -29.32
CA GLU A 330 -3.08 -1.82 -29.91
C GLU A 330 -3.53 -0.78 -30.94
N SER A 331 -3.15 0.48 -30.75
CA SER A 331 -3.43 1.54 -31.73
C SER A 331 -2.65 1.30 -33.03
N CYS A 332 -1.39 0.88 -32.95
CA CYS A 332 -0.59 0.49 -34.12
C CYS A 332 -1.17 -0.77 -34.81
N MET A 333 -1.61 -1.76 -34.04
CA MET A 333 -2.22 -2.99 -34.56
C MET A 333 -3.50 -2.75 -35.38
N ARG A 334 -4.25 -1.67 -35.09
CA ARG A 334 -5.42 -1.26 -35.90
C ARG A 334 -5.04 -0.71 -37.27
N LEU A 335 -3.84 -0.13 -37.39
CA LEU A 335 -3.33 0.44 -38.65
C LEU A 335 -2.56 -0.59 -39.47
N PHE A 336 -1.83 -1.48 -38.80
CA PHE A 336 -0.99 -2.50 -39.43
C PHE A 336 -1.02 -3.81 -38.62
N ASN A 337 -1.80 -4.78 -39.08
CA ASN A 337 -2.04 -6.04 -38.38
C ASN A 337 -0.91 -7.06 -38.60
N GLN A 338 0.29 -6.75 -38.09
CA GLN A 338 1.46 -7.63 -38.07
C GLN A 338 2.05 -7.68 -36.66
N PRO A 339 1.50 -8.51 -35.75
CA PRO A 339 1.84 -8.50 -34.33
C PRO A 339 3.33 -8.49 -34.04
N LYS A 340 4.07 -9.41 -34.68
CA LYS A 340 5.50 -9.60 -34.39
C LYS A 340 6.38 -8.46 -34.91
N THR A 341 5.92 -7.73 -35.93
CA THR A 341 6.64 -6.56 -36.47
C THR A 341 6.38 -5.32 -35.63
N VAL A 342 5.20 -5.22 -35.03
CA VAL A 342 4.78 -4.06 -34.22
C VAL A 342 5.25 -4.19 -32.76
N SER A 343 5.38 -5.42 -32.24
CA SER A 343 5.84 -5.74 -30.87
C SER A 343 7.32 -5.49 -30.65
#